data_AF-A0A194AKQ5-F1
#
_entry.id   AF-A0A194AKQ5-F1
#
_cell.length_a   1.000
_cell.length_b   1.000
_cell.length_c   1.000
_cell.angle_alpha   90.00
_cell.angle_beta   90.00
_cell.angle_gamma   90.00
#
_symmetry.space_group_name_H-M   'P 1'
#
loop_
_entity.id
_entity.type
_entity.pdbx_description
1 polymer ?
#
loop_
_entity_poly.entity_id
_entity_poly.type
_entity_poly.pdbx_seq_one_letter_code
_entity_poly.pdbx_strand_id
1 'polypeptide(L)'
;MNNTTPQAYWFVGATWAGDDQSERFITDGIWENGYDTKYTDHVKSMQVGERIAIKASYTRKNGLPFENNDRAVSVMGIKAIGEITANPGNGHAVHVTWNRVDPVREWYFYTYMAALWKVVPGSSWYADALIAFTFEGQEQDYDRFRNEPFWKDRYGDTGNDPDPRSKPEISLWPINKQSKGLPASNGYQEGYREAVNFCQAGVDRDEFVENLRNGDYFNKYTPLSCRSIFSNLKRLGLIEHQDNGLWYPSAAGDAFLEEEAPDSLTQRIIESAFGFAHILRYTHEHPNIERNALFEKLKNLYPQWTTNYAPSAVLAWSKGLGLINDNEGEIIPDPLWSILAFRPSRRIARTSPPFDTRQNRR
;
A
#
# COMPACT_ATOMS: atom_id res chain seq x y z
N MET A 1 -19.51 12.13 33.98
CA MET A 1 -19.52 11.58 32.61
C MET A 1 -18.17 10.93 32.40
N ASN A 2 -18.13 9.61 32.24
CA ASN A 2 -16.87 8.92 31.97
C ASN A 2 -16.47 9.25 30.52
N ASN A 3 -15.47 10.10 30.34
CA ASN A 3 -14.82 10.29 29.05
C ASN A 3 -14.00 9.03 28.77
N THR A 4 -14.64 7.98 28.26
CA THR A 4 -13.94 6.88 27.62
C THR A 4 -13.64 7.36 26.21
N THR A 5 -12.38 7.63 25.89
CA THR A 5 -11.96 7.87 24.50
C THR A 5 -12.49 6.72 23.64
N PRO A 6 -13.16 7.00 22.50
CA PRO A 6 -13.67 5.96 21.61
C PRO A 6 -12.56 4.97 21.27
N GLN A 7 -12.84 3.67 21.41
CA GLN A 7 -11.87 2.60 21.18
C GLN A 7 -11.54 2.44 19.69
N ALA A 8 -12.45 2.88 18.81
CA ALA A 8 -12.23 3.02 17.38
C ALA A 8 -13.08 4.16 16.79
N TYR A 9 -12.62 4.66 15.65
CA TYR A 9 -13.32 5.61 14.78
C TYR A 9 -13.54 4.94 13.42
N TRP A 10 -14.75 5.05 12.88
CA TRP A 10 -15.13 4.38 11.65
C TRP A 10 -15.29 5.36 10.50
N PHE A 11 -14.63 5.12 9.37
CA PHE A 11 -14.84 5.89 8.15
C PHE A 11 -15.44 4.99 7.08
N VAL A 12 -16.63 5.34 6.63
CA VAL A 12 -17.46 4.47 5.81
C VAL A 12 -17.87 5.14 4.51
N GLY A 13 -17.86 4.37 3.44
CA GLY A 13 -18.42 4.77 2.14
C GLY A 13 -19.94 4.68 2.14
N ALA A 14 -20.55 5.37 1.20
CA ALA A 14 -21.99 5.35 0.98
C ALA A 14 -22.36 5.13 -0.49
N THR A 15 -21.46 4.63 -1.33
CA THR A 15 -21.74 4.41 -2.76
C THR A 15 -21.99 2.95 -3.04
N TRP A 16 -23.14 2.63 -3.64
CA TRP A 16 -23.53 1.28 -4.02
C TRP A 16 -23.86 1.24 -5.51
N ALA A 17 -23.22 0.35 -6.27
CA ALA A 17 -23.43 0.22 -7.72
C ALA A 17 -23.37 1.55 -8.51
N GLY A 18 -22.65 2.56 -7.99
CA GLY A 18 -22.55 3.91 -8.56
C GLY A 18 -23.46 4.96 -7.93
N ASP A 19 -24.47 4.55 -7.15
CA ASP A 19 -25.43 5.45 -6.51
C ASP A 19 -25.00 5.84 -5.10
N ASP A 20 -25.08 7.13 -4.79
CA ASP A 20 -24.75 7.69 -3.48
C ASP A 20 -25.94 7.60 -2.50
N GLN A 21 -25.76 6.81 -1.45
CA GLN A 21 -26.73 6.54 -0.39
C GLN A 21 -26.59 7.47 0.82
N SER A 22 -25.69 8.46 0.78
CA SER A 22 -25.40 9.34 1.93
C SER A 22 -26.67 9.97 2.51
N GLU A 23 -27.56 10.47 1.65
CA GLU A 23 -28.81 11.11 2.08
C GLU A 23 -29.78 10.15 2.75
N ARG A 24 -29.89 8.91 2.25
CA ARG A 24 -30.69 7.85 2.87
C ARG A 24 -30.16 7.52 4.27
N PHE A 25 -28.85 7.28 4.37
CA PHE A 25 -28.19 6.96 5.63
C PHE A 25 -28.41 8.05 6.69
N ILE A 26 -28.26 9.32 6.31
CA ILE A 26 -28.47 10.46 7.19
C ILE A 26 -29.94 10.54 7.65
N THR A 27 -30.89 10.43 6.71
CA THR A 27 -32.32 10.57 6.99
C THR A 27 -32.87 9.43 7.84
N ASP A 28 -32.47 8.20 7.53
CA ASP A 28 -32.95 6.99 8.20
C ASP A 28 -32.22 6.74 9.53
N GLY A 29 -31.14 7.48 9.82
CA GLY A 29 -30.36 7.33 11.04
C GLY A 29 -29.60 6.00 11.09
N ILE A 30 -29.07 5.56 9.95
CA ILE A 30 -28.33 4.30 9.81
C ILE A 30 -27.04 4.49 9.03
N TRP A 31 -26.13 3.53 9.16
CA TRP A 31 -25.20 3.16 8.09
C TRP A 31 -25.45 1.70 7.72
N GLU A 32 -25.36 1.39 6.42
CA GLU A 32 -25.58 0.04 5.90
C GLU A 32 -24.40 -0.40 5.02
N ASN A 33 -23.93 -1.62 5.27
CA ASN A 33 -22.91 -2.31 4.51
C ASN A 33 -23.52 -2.86 3.22
N GLY A 34 -23.10 -2.33 2.08
CA GLY A 34 -23.59 -2.74 0.76
C GLY A 34 -23.08 -4.10 0.26
N TYR A 35 -22.39 -4.88 1.10
CA TYR A 35 -21.86 -6.20 0.76
C TYR A 35 -22.55 -7.31 1.55
N ASP A 36 -22.83 -8.44 0.90
CA ASP A 36 -23.50 -9.58 1.54
C ASP A 36 -22.64 -10.31 2.57
N THR A 37 -21.34 -10.43 2.30
CA THR A 37 -20.42 -11.21 3.15
C THR A 37 -19.22 -10.40 3.62
N LYS A 38 -18.74 -9.46 2.80
CA LYS A 38 -17.61 -8.59 3.11
C LYS A 38 -17.95 -7.65 4.25
N TYR A 39 -16.97 -7.38 5.11
CA TYR A 39 -17.05 -6.48 6.27
C TYR A 39 -18.03 -6.88 7.38
N THR A 40 -18.78 -7.98 7.25
CA THR A 40 -19.83 -8.35 8.21
C THR A 40 -19.31 -8.44 9.65
N ASP A 41 -18.14 -9.01 9.88
CA ASP A 41 -17.55 -9.08 11.21
C ASP A 41 -17.02 -7.73 11.72
N HIS A 42 -16.58 -6.84 10.82
CA HIS A 42 -16.24 -5.47 11.20
C HIS A 42 -17.48 -4.72 11.68
N VAL A 43 -18.59 -4.83 10.94
CA VAL A 43 -19.86 -4.21 11.33
C VAL A 43 -20.35 -4.78 12.65
N LYS A 44 -20.27 -6.10 12.88
CA LYS A 44 -20.60 -6.71 14.19
C LYS A 44 -19.71 -6.18 15.32
N SER A 45 -18.46 -5.82 15.03
CA SER A 45 -17.52 -5.32 16.04
C SER A 45 -17.75 -3.86 16.44
N MET A 46 -18.52 -3.08 15.65
CA MET A 46 -18.84 -1.69 15.97
C MET A 46 -19.62 -1.58 17.30
N GLN A 47 -19.21 -0.68 18.18
CA GLN A 47 -19.80 -0.51 19.50
C GLN A 47 -20.62 0.79 19.60
N VAL A 48 -21.65 0.76 20.46
CA VAL A 48 -22.42 1.96 20.82
C VAL A 48 -21.50 2.99 21.48
N GLY A 49 -21.63 4.25 21.07
CA GLY A 49 -20.78 5.37 21.51
C GLY A 49 -19.52 5.56 20.66
N GLU A 50 -19.17 4.62 19.77
CA GLU A 50 -18.10 4.86 18.80
C GLU A 50 -18.53 5.88 17.73
N ARG A 51 -17.54 6.59 17.20
CA ARG A 51 -17.75 7.69 16.25
C ARG A 51 -17.58 7.16 14.83
N ILE A 52 -18.43 7.63 13.93
CA ILE A 52 -18.49 7.17 12.53
C ILE A 52 -18.64 8.35 11.57
N ALA A 53 -17.98 8.29 10.41
CA ALA A 53 -18.01 9.34 9.39
C ALA A 53 -18.33 8.76 8.00
N ILE A 54 -19.24 9.40 7.27
CA ILE A 54 -19.47 9.11 5.85
C ILE A 54 -18.39 9.84 5.03
N LYS A 55 -17.63 9.08 4.24
CA LYS A 55 -16.56 9.58 3.38
C LYS A 55 -16.82 9.33 1.89
N ALA A 56 -16.20 10.14 1.05
CA ALA A 56 -15.99 9.87 -0.36
C ALA A 56 -14.50 10.08 -0.71
N SER A 57 -13.92 9.19 -1.52
CA SER A 57 -12.52 9.28 -1.93
C SER A 57 -12.43 9.69 -3.39
N TYR A 58 -11.55 10.65 -3.72
CA TYR A 58 -11.30 11.16 -5.07
C TYR A 58 -9.93 11.84 -5.13
N THR A 59 -9.53 12.36 -6.29
CA THR A 59 -8.30 13.14 -6.45
C THR A 59 -8.59 14.59 -6.81
N ARG A 60 -7.75 15.50 -6.35
CA ARG A 60 -7.83 16.93 -6.67
C ARG A 60 -6.45 17.45 -7.07
N LYS A 61 -6.39 18.18 -8.18
CA LYS A 61 -5.16 18.83 -8.66
C LYS A 61 -5.18 20.36 -8.49
N ASN A 62 -6.35 20.98 -8.56
CA ASN A 62 -6.47 22.45 -8.58
C ASN A 62 -7.23 22.96 -7.36
N GLY A 63 -6.93 24.19 -6.94
CA GLY A 63 -7.60 24.85 -5.81
C GLY A 63 -7.28 24.21 -4.46
N LEU A 64 -6.08 23.62 -4.33
CA LEU A 64 -5.59 23.05 -3.08
C LEU A 64 -5.07 24.17 -2.15
N PRO A 65 -5.18 24.02 -0.83
CA PRO A 65 -4.70 25.00 0.14
C PRO A 65 -3.17 24.94 0.37
N PHE A 66 -2.44 24.17 -0.45
CA PHE A 66 -1.00 23.96 -0.36
C PHE A 66 -0.41 23.72 -1.76
N GLU A 67 0.92 23.85 -1.87
CA GLU A 67 1.65 23.57 -3.10
C GLU A 67 1.68 22.06 -3.38
N ASN A 68 1.28 21.67 -4.59
CA ASN A 68 1.16 20.27 -5.01
C ASN A 68 2.07 19.90 -6.20
N ASN A 69 2.95 20.81 -6.63
CA ASN A 69 3.86 20.68 -7.76
C ASN A 69 3.13 20.20 -9.03
N ASP A 70 1.95 20.77 -9.31
CA ASP A 70 1.07 20.39 -10.42
C ASP A 70 0.62 18.90 -10.43
N ARG A 71 0.62 18.23 -9.27
CA ARG A 71 0.23 16.81 -9.15
C ARG A 71 -1.15 16.65 -8.50
N ALA A 72 -1.89 15.64 -8.94
CA ALA A 72 -3.14 15.28 -8.28
C ALA A 72 -2.86 14.70 -6.90
N VAL A 73 -3.63 15.10 -5.89
CA VAL A 73 -3.52 14.65 -4.50
C VAL A 73 -4.76 13.85 -4.14
N SER A 74 -4.58 12.76 -3.39
CA SER A 74 -5.69 11.98 -2.82
C SER A 74 -6.48 12.82 -1.82
N VAL A 75 -7.80 12.77 -1.94
CA VAL A 75 -8.76 13.50 -1.12
C VAL A 75 -9.77 12.53 -0.54
N MET A 76 -10.09 12.73 0.73
CA MET A 76 -11.20 12.09 1.42
C MET A 76 -12.16 13.19 1.92
N GLY A 77 -13.28 13.35 1.22
CA GLY A 77 -14.34 14.28 1.58
C GLY A 77 -15.23 13.71 2.68
N ILE A 78 -15.32 14.40 3.82
CA ILE A 78 -16.18 14.06 4.96
C ILE A 78 -17.55 14.71 4.77
N LYS A 79 -18.58 13.89 4.57
CA LYS A 79 -19.96 14.32 4.27
C LYS A 79 -20.86 14.39 5.50
N ALA A 80 -20.64 13.52 6.46
CA ALA A 80 -21.38 13.48 7.72
C ALA A 80 -20.52 12.82 8.80
N ILE A 81 -20.75 13.20 10.05
CA ILE A 81 -20.15 12.57 11.23
C ILE A 81 -21.25 12.21 12.21
N GLY A 82 -21.08 11.15 12.98
CA GLY A 82 -22.11 10.67 13.89
C GLY A 82 -21.56 9.81 15.00
N GLU A 83 -22.48 9.39 15.86
CA GLU A 83 -22.25 8.46 16.96
C GLU A 83 -23.16 7.24 16.79
N ILE A 84 -22.59 6.05 16.93
CA ILE A 84 -23.33 4.79 16.83
C ILE A 84 -24.22 4.65 18.05
N THR A 85 -25.53 4.53 17.84
CA THR A 85 -26.54 4.43 18.91
C THR A 85 -27.03 3.01 19.14
N ALA A 86 -26.95 2.14 18.13
CA ALA A 86 -27.24 0.71 18.27
C ALA A 86 -26.54 -0.13 17.19
N ASN A 87 -26.15 -1.36 17.55
CA ASN A 87 -25.70 -2.38 16.63
C ASN A 87 -26.53 -3.66 16.83
N PRO A 88 -27.41 -4.03 15.88
CA PRO A 88 -28.21 -5.25 15.97
C PRO A 88 -27.38 -6.54 15.94
N GLY A 89 -26.09 -6.48 15.62
CA GLY A 89 -25.22 -7.65 15.53
C GLY A 89 -25.44 -8.50 14.28
N ASN A 90 -26.18 -7.99 13.29
CA ASN A 90 -26.45 -8.70 12.03
C ASN A 90 -25.29 -8.63 11.03
N GLY A 91 -24.32 -7.73 11.23
CA GLY A 91 -23.19 -7.51 10.32
C GLY A 91 -23.50 -6.67 9.09
N HIS A 92 -24.69 -6.09 8.99
CA HIS A 92 -25.13 -5.33 7.82
C HIS A 92 -25.46 -3.88 8.11
N ALA A 93 -25.94 -3.53 9.30
CA ALA A 93 -26.30 -2.16 9.60
C ALA A 93 -26.01 -1.78 11.05
N VAL A 94 -25.76 -0.49 11.26
CA VAL A 94 -25.73 0.14 12.58
C VAL A 94 -26.64 1.36 12.56
N HIS A 95 -27.24 1.67 13.71
CA HIS A 95 -27.99 2.91 13.90
C HIS A 95 -27.05 4.01 14.35
N VAL A 96 -27.24 5.21 13.80
CA VAL A 96 -26.34 6.34 13.98
C VAL A 96 -27.13 7.62 14.12
N THR A 97 -26.76 8.46 15.08
CA THR A 97 -27.20 9.86 15.09
C THR A 97 -26.22 10.69 14.27
N TRP A 98 -26.68 11.11 13.08
CA TRP A 98 -25.86 11.84 12.12
C TRP A 98 -25.92 13.35 12.29
N ASN A 99 -24.80 14.00 12.03
CA ASN A 99 -24.67 15.43 11.78
C ASN A 99 -24.07 15.62 10.38
N ARG A 100 -24.79 16.30 9.49
CA ARG A 100 -24.29 16.64 8.15
C ARG A 100 -23.12 17.61 8.26
N VAL A 101 -22.10 17.39 7.45
CA VAL A 101 -20.96 18.30 7.30
C VAL A 101 -21.15 19.06 5.99
N ASP A 102 -21.46 20.35 6.11
CA ASP A 102 -21.69 21.26 4.98
C ASP A 102 -21.00 22.61 5.23
N PRO A 103 -20.07 23.06 4.36
CA PRO A 103 -19.55 22.35 3.20
C PRO A 103 -18.80 21.07 3.57
N VAL A 104 -18.74 20.11 2.64
CA VAL A 104 -17.92 18.91 2.78
C VAL A 104 -16.48 19.31 3.12
N ARG A 105 -15.94 18.74 4.20
CA ARG A 105 -14.56 19.00 4.62
C ARG A 105 -13.64 18.00 3.94
N GLU A 106 -12.58 18.50 3.32
CA GLU A 106 -11.64 17.69 2.55
C GLU A 106 -10.38 17.39 3.37
N TRP A 107 -10.11 16.10 3.57
CA TRP A 107 -8.86 15.60 4.12
C TRP A 107 -7.94 15.14 2.98
N TYR A 108 -6.65 15.47 3.04
CA TYR A 108 -5.68 15.14 2.01
C TYR A 108 -4.65 14.12 2.49
N PHE A 109 -3.93 13.50 1.55
CA PHE A 109 -2.81 12.60 1.81
C PHE A 109 -3.19 11.25 2.41
N TYR A 110 -3.43 11.14 3.72
CA TYR A 110 -3.70 9.86 4.40
C TYR A 110 -5.17 9.43 4.23
N THR A 111 -5.50 8.83 3.10
CA THR A 111 -6.85 8.51 2.64
C THR A 111 -7.01 7.00 2.42
N TYR A 112 -8.25 6.50 2.50
CA TYR A 112 -8.50 5.09 2.19
C TYR A 112 -9.69 4.92 1.27
N MET A 113 -9.51 4.17 0.18
CA MET A 113 -10.54 4.02 -0.84
C MET A 113 -11.65 3.03 -0.45
N ALA A 114 -11.36 1.99 0.35
CA ALA A 114 -12.34 0.93 0.58
C ALA A 114 -13.55 1.42 1.40
N ALA A 115 -14.65 0.67 1.33
CA ALA A 115 -15.95 1.09 1.85
C ALA A 115 -16.02 1.17 3.38
N LEU A 116 -15.12 0.50 4.10
CA LEU A 116 -15.09 0.53 5.55
C LEU A 116 -13.64 0.61 6.03
N TRP A 117 -13.37 1.57 6.90
CA TRP A 117 -12.09 1.82 7.53
C TRP A 117 -12.25 1.93 9.04
N LYS A 118 -11.51 1.12 9.80
CA LYS A 118 -11.37 1.25 11.25
C LYS A 118 -10.09 1.99 11.55
N VAL A 119 -10.19 3.15 12.20
CA VAL A 119 -9.05 3.96 12.63
C VAL A 119 -8.99 3.92 14.15
N VAL A 120 -7.85 3.51 14.70
CA VAL A 120 -7.64 3.38 16.15
C VAL A 120 -6.74 4.52 16.62
N PRO A 121 -7.15 5.29 17.66
CA PRO A 121 -6.29 6.33 18.23
C PRO A 121 -4.93 5.79 18.67
N GLY A 122 -3.88 6.56 18.42
CA GLY A 122 -2.50 6.24 18.78
C GLY A 122 -1.82 5.20 17.88
N SER A 123 -2.49 4.67 16.84
CA SER A 123 -1.85 3.71 15.92
C SER A 123 -0.75 4.35 15.07
N SER A 124 -0.96 5.62 14.68
CA SER A 124 0.01 6.49 14.04
C SER A 124 -0.40 7.95 14.28
N TRP A 125 0.55 8.87 14.11
CA TRP A 125 0.23 10.28 14.21
C TRP A 125 -0.74 10.73 13.10
N TYR A 126 -0.72 10.07 11.93
CA TYR A 126 -1.67 10.32 10.83
C TYR A 126 -3.11 9.99 11.25
N ALA A 127 -3.29 8.84 11.91
CA ALA A 127 -4.58 8.40 12.42
C ALA A 127 -5.14 9.41 13.44
N ASP A 128 -4.31 9.85 14.39
CA ASP A 128 -4.70 10.86 15.37
C ASP A 128 -5.07 12.19 14.72
N ALA A 129 -4.28 12.65 13.75
CA ALA A 129 -4.57 13.88 13.02
C ALA A 129 -5.88 13.79 12.21
N LEU A 130 -6.14 12.64 11.58
CA LEU A 130 -7.38 12.39 10.85
C LEU A 130 -8.60 12.38 11.78
N ILE A 131 -8.48 11.76 12.96
CA ILE A 131 -9.54 11.72 13.98
C ILE A 131 -9.84 13.15 14.46
N ALA A 132 -8.81 13.90 14.85
CA ALA A 132 -8.95 15.27 15.34
C ALA A 132 -9.54 16.19 14.26
N PHE A 133 -9.10 16.05 13.01
CA PHE A 133 -9.70 16.76 11.88
C PHE A 133 -11.18 16.43 11.76
N THR A 134 -11.54 15.15 11.69
CA THR A 134 -12.88 14.71 11.34
C THR A 134 -13.90 14.99 12.45
N PHE A 135 -13.56 14.67 13.70
CA PHE A 135 -14.52 14.64 14.80
C PHE A 135 -14.37 15.76 15.81
N GLU A 136 -13.24 16.49 15.80
CA GLU A 136 -12.92 17.54 16.78
C GLU A 136 -12.78 18.93 16.13
N GLY A 137 -12.94 19.01 14.80
CA GLY A 137 -12.92 20.28 14.07
C GLY A 137 -11.54 20.90 13.90
N GLN A 138 -10.46 20.12 14.14
CA GLN A 138 -9.10 20.61 13.92
C GLN A 138 -8.81 20.79 12.42
N GLU A 139 -7.88 21.68 12.10
CA GLU A 139 -7.35 21.84 10.75
C GLU A 139 -6.27 20.80 10.46
N GLN A 140 -6.09 20.45 9.19
CA GLN A 140 -5.02 19.54 8.77
C GLN A 140 -3.70 20.31 8.63
N ASP A 141 -2.62 19.76 9.19
CA ASP A 141 -1.26 20.29 9.03
C ASP A 141 -0.66 19.85 7.68
N TYR A 142 -0.99 20.59 6.61
CA TYR A 142 -0.55 20.25 5.25
C TYR A 142 0.97 20.16 5.12
N ASP A 143 1.72 21.07 5.76
CA ASP A 143 3.18 21.12 5.63
C ASP A 143 3.85 19.90 6.27
N ARG A 144 3.32 19.43 7.40
CA ARG A 144 3.79 18.19 8.01
C ARG A 144 3.54 17.01 7.08
N PHE A 145 2.33 16.84 6.56
CA PHE A 145 2.03 15.75 5.61
C PHE A 145 2.88 15.84 4.35
N ARG A 146 2.99 17.01 3.71
CA ARG A 146 3.80 17.20 2.50
C ARG A 146 5.25 16.80 2.70
N ASN A 147 5.81 16.95 3.90
CA ASN A 147 7.23 16.71 4.18
C ASN A 147 7.54 15.36 4.85
N GLU A 148 6.56 14.49 5.08
CA GLU A 148 6.81 13.12 5.52
C GLU A 148 7.52 12.30 4.45
N PRO A 149 8.31 11.28 4.82
CA PRO A 149 9.16 10.54 3.90
C PRO A 149 8.47 10.04 2.63
N PHE A 150 7.18 9.70 2.69
CA PHE A 150 6.43 9.23 1.54
C PHE A 150 5.96 10.33 0.59
N TRP A 151 5.51 11.47 1.11
CA TRP A 151 4.93 12.57 0.32
C TRP A 151 5.97 13.61 -0.08
N LYS A 152 7.09 13.71 0.66
CA LYS A 152 8.14 14.71 0.51
C LYS A 152 8.66 14.88 -0.91
N ASP A 153 8.93 13.78 -1.60
CA ASP A 153 9.48 13.85 -2.96
C ASP A 153 8.46 14.33 -4.00
N ARG A 154 7.15 14.26 -3.71
CA ARG A 154 6.09 14.71 -4.61
C ARG A 154 5.57 16.10 -4.26
N TYR A 155 5.48 16.41 -2.97
CA TYR A 155 4.75 17.56 -2.46
C TYR A 155 5.56 18.41 -1.46
N GLY A 156 6.72 17.94 -1.00
CA GLY A 156 7.52 18.60 0.02
C GLY A 156 8.28 19.82 -0.51
N ASP A 157 8.89 20.56 0.43
CA ASP A 157 9.51 21.86 0.13
C ASP A 157 10.91 21.74 -0.49
N THR A 158 11.52 20.56 -0.40
CA THR A 158 12.80 20.30 -1.05
C THR A 158 12.53 20.10 -2.54
N GLY A 159 12.82 21.11 -3.36
CA GLY A 159 12.61 21.17 -4.81
C GLY A 159 13.36 20.14 -5.67
N ASN A 160 13.47 18.89 -5.21
CA ASN A 160 13.53 17.77 -6.11
C ASN A 160 12.11 17.65 -6.68
N ASP A 161 11.94 18.04 -7.94
CA ASP A 161 10.80 17.60 -8.75
C ASP A 161 11.26 16.35 -9.51
N PRO A 162 11.26 15.15 -8.88
CA PRO A 162 11.53 13.93 -9.62
C PRO A 162 10.42 13.79 -10.64
N ASP A 163 10.74 13.73 -11.94
CA ASP A 163 9.74 13.51 -13.01
C ASP A 163 8.71 12.48 -12.49
N PRO A 164 7.40 12.75 -12.52
CA PRO A 164 6.39 11.81 -12.02
C PRO A 164 6.45 10.43 -12.70
N ARG A 165 7.19 10.29 -13.80
CA ARG A 165 7.51 9.02 -14.48
C ARG A 165 8.90 8.48 -14.16
N SER A 166 9.73 9.22 -13.44
CA SER A 166 11.02 8.75 -12.95
C SER A 166 10.77 7.67 -11.91
N LYS A 167 11.27 6.48 -12.20
CA LYS A 167 11.30 5.39 -11.24
C LYS A 167 12.53 5.56 -10.34
N PRO A 168 12.46 5.15 -9.07
CA PRO A 168 13.57 5.25 -8.13
C PRO A 168 14.78 4.44 -8.63
N GLU A 169 15.99 4.91 -8.32
CA GLU A 169 17.21 4.16 -8.63
C GLU A 169 17.23 2.86 -7.81
N ILE A 170 17.13 1.73 -8.52
CA ILE A 170 17.02 0.40 -7.89
C ILE A 170 18.39 -0.03 -7.37
N SER A 171 18.47 -0.30 -6.06
CA SER A 171 19.66 -0.87 -5.44
C SER A 171 19.39 -2.29 -4.95
N LEU A 172 19.82 -3.28 -5.73
CA LEU A 172 19.65 -4.69 -5.37
C LEU A 172 20.36 -5.03 -4.07
N TRP A 173 19.67 -5.76 -3.20
CA TRP A 173 20.30 -6.32 -2.01
C TRP A 173 21.35 -7.35 -2.41
N PRO A 174 22.37 -7.58 -1.55
CA PRO A 174 23.28 -8.71 -1.72
C PRO A 174 22.51 -10.01 -1.97
N ILE A 175 22.97 -10.83 -2.92
CA ILE A 175 22.23 -12.01 -3.38
C ILE A 175 21.86 -12.98 -2.24
N ASN A 176 22.68 -13.07 -1.20
CA ASN A 176 22.45 -13.88 0.01
C ASN A 176 21.38 -13.30 0.96
N LYS A 177 21.05 -12.01 0.82
CA LYS A 177 19.96 -11.35 1.56
C LYS A 177 18.65 -11.31 0.77
N GLN A 178 18.70 -11.55 -0.54
CA GLN A 178 17.48 -11.59 -1.36
C GLN A 178 16.69 -12.89 -1.10
N SER A 179 15.38 -12.75 -0.90
CA SER A 179 14.46 -13.89 -0.80
C SER A 179 14.51 -14.74 -2.07
N LYS A 180 14.60 -16.06 -1.89
CA LYS A 180 14.54 -17.05 -2.99
C LYS A 180 13.17 -17.71 -3.10
N GLY A 181 12.16 -17.15 -2.42
CA GLY A 181 10.78 -17.61 -2.42
C GLY A 181 9.82 -16.45 -2.16
N LEU A 182 9.05 -16.09 -3.17
CA LEU A 182 7.85 -15.28 -3.06
C LEU A 182 6.74 -16.01 -3.84
N PRO A 183 5.93 -16.85 -3.16
CA PRO A 183 4.85 -17.57 -3.83
C PRO A 183 3.90 -16.60 -4.54
N ALA A 184 3.41 -16.99 -5.71
CA ALA A 184 2.30 -16.28 -6.34
C ALA A 184 1.09 -16.35 -5.41
N SER A 185 0.49 -15.20 -5.16
CA SER A 185 -0.64 -15.06 -4.25
C SER A 185 -1.82 -14.43 -4.98
N ASN A 186 -3.04 -14.75 -4.56
CA ASN A 186 -4.23 -14.18 -5.18
C ASN A 186 -4.24 -12.66 -5.00
N GLY A 187 -4.71 -11.93 -6.02
CA GLY A 187 -4.76 -10.46 -6.03
C GLY A 187 -3.41 -9.74 -6.16
N TYR A 188 -2.27 -10.42 -6.04
CA TYR A 188 -0.92 -9.81 -6.09
C TYR A 188 -0.82 -8.54 -5.23
N GLN A 189 -0.64 -7.37 -5.85
CA GLN A 189 -0.60 -6.07 -5.17
C GLN A 189 -1.88 -5.78 -4.38
N GLU A 190 -3.07 -6.05 -4.95
CA GLU A 190 -4.33 -5.71 -4.27
C GLU A 190 -4.59 -6.63 -3.08
N GLY A 191 -4.17 -7.89 -3.20
CA GLY A 191 -4.14 -8.80 -2.06
C GLY A 191 -3.21 -8.30 -0.96
N TYR A 192 -2.01 -7.84 -1.31
CA TYR A 192 -1.07 -7.29 -0.32
C TYR A 192 -1.59 -5.99 0.28
N ARG A 193 -2.29 -5.15 -0.49
CA ARG A 193 -2.90 -3.91 -0.02
C ARG A 193 -3.99 -4.20 1.01
N GLU A 194 -4.90 -5.13 0.71
CA GLU A 194 -5.90 -5.59 1.66
C GLU A 194 -5.25 -6.17 2.93
N ALA A 195 -4.19 -6.96 2.77
CA ALA A 195 -3.50 -7.57 3.89
C ALA A 195 -2.83 -6.51 4.81
N VAL A 196 -2.11 -5.54 4.24
CA VAL A 196 -1.53 -4.42 5.02
C VAL A 196 -2.63 -3.60 5.69
N ASN A 197 -3.76 -3.41 5.02
CA ASN A 197 -4.90 -2.69 5.56
C ASN A 197 -5.45 -3.33 6.85
N PHE A 198 -5.51 -4.65 6.92
CA PHE A 198 -5.94 -5.36 8.13
C PHE A 198 -5.02 -5.13 9.35
N CYS A 199 -3.84 -4.55 9.16
CA CYS A 199 -2.96 -4.18 10.26
C CYS A 199 -3.22 -2.77 10.82
N GLN A 200 -4.01 -1.91 10.16
CA GLN A 200 -4.11 -0.47 10.53
C GLN A 200 -4.62 -0.22 11.96
N ALA A 201 -5.45 -1.11 12.48
CA ALA A 201 -5.97 -1.03 13.85
C ALA A 201 -5.02 -1.63 14.90
N GLY A 202 -3.87 -2.16 14.48
CA GLY A 202 -3.06 -3.05 15.29
C GLY A 202 -3.69 -4.44 15.30
N VAL A 203 -2.93 -5.44 14.88
CA VAL A 203 -3.45 -6.81 14.77
C VAL A 203 -2.45 -7.81 15.33
N ASP A 204 -2.95 -8.83 16.04
CA ASP A 204 -2.12 -9.99 16.33
C ASP A 204 -2.07 -10.95 15.13
N ARG A 205 -1.25 -11.99 15.23
CA ARG A 205 -1.06 -12.90 14.09
C ARG A 205 -2.28 -13.77 13.79
N ASP A 206 -3.04 -14.17 14.81
CA ASP A 206 -4.18 -15.05 14.63
C ASP A 206 -5.40 -14.25 14.13
N GLU A 207 -5.61 -13.06 14.69
CA GLU A 207 -6.60 -12.10 14.18
C GLU A 207 -6.29 -11.71 12.72
N PHE A 208 -5.03 -11.47 12.37
CA PHE A 208 -4.64 -11.21 10.97
C PHE A 208 -5.03 -12.36 10.05
N VAL A 209 -4.80 -13.61 10.47
CA VAL A 209 -5.15 -14.79 9.67
C VAL A 209 -6.66 -14.91 9.49
N GLU A 210 -7.43 -14.60 10.53
CA GLU A 210 -8.89 -14.57 10.46
C GLU A 210 -9.38 -13.48 9.51
N ASN A 211 -8.94 -12.24 9.70
CA ASN A 211 -9.27 -11.08 8.85
C ASN A 211 -8.94 -11.35 7.38
N LEU A 212 -7.76 -11.90 7.11
CA LEU A 212 -7.33 -12.22 5.75
C LEU A 212 -8.23 -13.28 5.08
N ARG A 213 -8.72 -14.26 5.86
CA ARG A 213 -9.65 -15.30 5.37
C ARG A 213 -11.10 -14.80 5.27
N ASN A 214 -11.41 -13.65 5.85
CA ASN A 214 -12.68 -12.96 5.67
C ASN A 214 -12.60 -11.87 4.58
N GLY A 215 -11.40 -11.63 4.01
CA GLY A 215 -11.15 -10.68 2.92
C GLY A 215 -11.47 -11.23 1.53
N ASP A 216 -11.25 -10.39 0.52
CA ASP A 216 -11.58 -10.66 -0.88
C ASP A 216 -10.60 -11.67 -1.50
N TYR A 217 -9.31 -11.54 -1.18
CA TYR A 217 -8.28 -12.24 -1.92
C TYR A 217 -7.92 -13.60 -1.33
N PHE A 218 -8.06 -13.79 -0.02
CA PHE A 218 -7.52 -14.98 0.66
C PHE A 218 -8.56 -15.81 1.40
N ASN A 219 -9.84 -15.61 1.14
CA ASN A 219 -10.93 -16.39 1.76
C ASN A 219 -10.82 -17.91 1.61
N LYS A 220 -10.19 -18.40 0.53
CA LYS A 220 -9.95 -19.82 0.27
C LYS A 220 -8.60 -20.33 0.80
N TYR A 221 -7.78 -19.47 1.40
CA TYR A 221 -6.46 -19.85 1.87
C TYR A 221 -6.55 -20.61 3.20
N THR A 222 -5.60 -21.53 3.40
CA THR A 222 -5.43 -22.18 4.71
C THR A 222 -4.81 -21.18 5.69
N PRO A 223 -4.97 -21.39 7.02
CA PRO A 223 -4.30 -20.58 8.03
C PRO A 223 -2.78 -20.51 7.81
N LEU A 224 -2.15 -21.62 7.42
CA LEU A 224 -0.71 -21.68 7.14
C LEU A 224 -0.32 -20.78 5.95
N SER A 225 -1.10 -20.80 4.88
CA SER A 225 -0.88 -19.93 3.72
C SER A 225 -1.05 -18.44 4.10
N CYS A 226 -2.01 -18.11 4.97
CA CYS A 226 -2.20 -16.74 5.46
C CYS A 226 -1.02 -16.27 6.34
N ARG A 227 -0.48 -17.15 7.20
CA ARG A 227 0.76 -16.86 7.96
C ARG A 227 1.97 -16.64 7.05
N SER A 228 2.00 -17.27 5.87
CA SER A 228 3.02 -17.00 4.84
C SER A 228 2.89 -15.58 4.27
N ILE A 229 1.66 -15.11 4.00
CA ILE A 229 1.40 -13.72 3.59
C ILE A 229 1.93 -12.75 4.64
N PHE A 230 1.55 -12.94 5.91
CA PHE A 230 2.06 -12.14 7.03
C PHE A 230 3.59 -12.07 7.06
N SER A 231 4.25 -13.22 6.90
CA SER A 231 5.72 -13.31 6.88
C SER A 231 6.34 -12.57 5.70
N ASN A 232 5.66 -12.55 4.55
CA ASN A 232 6.10 -11.79 3.37
C ASN A 232 5.94 -10.29 3.57
N LEU A 233 4.83 -9.83 4.14
CA LEU A 233 4.62 -8.40 4.47
C LEU A 233 5.71 -7.88 5.41
N LYS A 234 6.01 -8.65 6.47
CA LYS A 234 7.11 -8.35 7.39
C LYS A 234 8.45 -8.25 6.66
N ARG A 235 8.76 -9.23 5.79
CA ARG A 235 10.04 -9.27 5.05
C ARG A 235 10.18 -8.08 4.08
N LEU A 236 9.10 -7.69 3.44
CA LEU A 236 9.06 -6.51 2.56
C LEU A 236 9.11 -5.19 3.36
N GLY A 237 8.96 -5.27 4.69
CA GLY A 237 8.95 -4.13 5.59
C GLY A 237 7.67 -3.31 5.48
N LEU A 238 6.55 -3.91 5.08
CA LEU A 238 5.25 -3.24 4.97
C LEU A 238 4.48 -3.21 6.29
N ILE A 239 4.84 -4.09 7.23
CA ILE A 239 4.28 -4.12 8.58
C ILE A 239 5.41 -4.18 9.59
N GLU A 240 5.16 -3.59 10.76
CA GLU A 240 6.08 -3.54 11.88
C GLU A 240 5.38 -3.88 13.19
N HIS A 241 6.18 -4.33 14.15
CA HIS A 241 5.71 -4.70 15.48
C HIS A 241 5.92 -3.53 16.43
N GLN A 242 4.89 -3.17 17.19
CA GLN A 242 4.97 -2.11 18.19
C GLN A 242 5.07 -2.68 19.62
N ASP A 243 5.48 -1.85 20.57
CA ASP A 243 5.73 -2.23 21.97
C ASP A 243 4.49 -2.78 22.68
N ASN A 244 3.29 -2.47 22.18
CA ASN A 244 2.02 -3.00 22.68
C ASN A 244 1.75 -4.46 22.27
N GLY A 245 2.65 -5.10 21.51
CA GLY A 245 2.53 -6.49 21.10
C GLY A 245 1.81 -6.71 19.78
N LEU A 246 1.25 -5.66 19.15
CA LEU A 246 0.48 -5.74 17.91
C LEU A 246 1.31 -5.34 16.68
N TRP A 247 0.80 -5.70 15.50
CA TRP A 247 1.39 -5.35 14.21
C TRP A 247 0.59 -4.27 13.51
N TYR A 248 1.30 -3.27 13.00
CA TYR A 248 0.76 -2.12 12.28
C TYR A 248 1.41 -2.03 10.90
N PRO A 249 0.81 -1.32 9.93
CA PRO A 249 1.56 -0.88 8.76
C PRO A 249 2.79 -0.10 9.23
N SER A 250 3.92 -0.34 8.58
CA SER A 250 5.07 0.56 8.74
C SER A 250 4.82 1.84 7.93
N ALA A 251 5.72 2.83 8.03
CA ALA A 251 5.68 3.99 7.13
C ALA A 251 5.66 3.60 5.63
N ALA A 252 6.28 2.46 5.27
CA ALA A 252 6.22 1.93 3.91
C ALA A 252 4.91 1.20 3.59
N GLY A 253 4.28 0.58 4.59
CA GLY A 253 2.94 0.01 4.46
C GLY A 253 1.89 1.08 4.25
N ASP A 254 1.90 2.13 5.07
CA ASP A 254 1.00 3.28 4.93
C ASP A 254 1.15 3.94 3.56
N ALA A 255 2.39 4.22 3.16
CA ALA A 255 2.73 4.68 1.81
C ALA A 255 2.08 3.81 0.73
N PHE A 256 2.29 2.49 0.82
CA PHE A 256 1.77 1.55 -0.16
C PHE A 256 0.24 1.58 -0.23
N LEU A 257 -0.47 1.73 0.89
CA LEU A 257 -1.95 1.78 0.89
C LEU A 257 -2.52 2.96 0.10
N GLU A 258 -1.80 4.08 0.03
CA GLU A 258 -2.21 5.31 -0.67
C GLU A 258 -1.88 5.30 -2.17
N GLU A 259 -0.91 4.49 -2.60
CA GLU A 259 -0.44 4.51 -3.98
C GLU A 259 -1.47 3.89 -4.95
N GLU A 260 -1.88 4.63 -5.99
CA GLU A 260 -2.67 4.05 -7.09
C GLU A 260 -1.87 2.97 -7.85
N ALA A 261 -0.61 3.27 -8.18
CA ALA A 261 0.32 2.31 -8.78
C ALA A 261 1.30 1.81 -7.70
N PRO A 262 1.46 0.49 -7.50
CA PRO A 262 2.20 -0.09 -6.37
C PRO A 262 3.72 0.00 -6.57
N ASP A 263 4.25 1.15 -6.96
CA ASP A 263 5.65 1.36 -7.32
C ASP A 263 6.58 1.11 -6.15
N SER A 264 6.20 1.50 -4.92
CA SER A 264 7.00 1.22 -3.73
C SER A 264 7.10 -0.28 -3.43
N LEU A 265 5.98 -1.01 -3.54
CA LEU A 265 5.95 -2.47 -3.43
C LEU A 265 6.81 -3.10 -4.53
N THR A 266 6.66 -2.60 -5.76
CA THR A 266 7.38 -3.08 -6.94
C THR A 266 8.88 -2.93 -6.77
N GLN A 267 9.35 -1.74 -6.38
CA GLN A 267 10.75 -1.49 -6.07
C GLN A 267 11.26 -2.44 -4.99
N ARG A 268 10.55 -2.55 -3.86
CA ARG A 268 10.94 -3.46 -2.76
C ARG A 268 11.07 -4.90 -3.21
N ILE A 269 10.15 -5.38 -4.04
CA ILE A 269 10.20 -6.74 -4.60
C ILE A 269 11.41 -6.88 -5.53
N ILE A 270 11.67 -5.93 -6.42
CA ILE A 270 12.84 -6.00 -7.32
C ILE A 270 14.16 -6.01 -6.54
N GLU A 271 14.28 -5.18 -5.50
CA GLU A 271 15.51 -5.05 -4.70
C GLU A 271 15.77 -6.27 -3.81
N SER A 272 14.72 -6.83 -3.22
CA SER A 272 14.83 -7.81 -2.14
C SER A 272 14.42 -9.24 -2.50
N ALA A 273 13.76 -9.47 -3.64
CA ALA A 273 13.36 -10.80 -4.10
C ALA A 273 14.14 -11.20 -5.37
N PHE A 274 14.74 -12.37 -5.31
CA PHE A 274 15.52 -12.90 -6.41
C PHE A 274 14.64 -13.25 -7.60
N GLY A 275 15.18 -13.01 -8.80
CA GLY A 275 14.54 -13.35 -10.06
C GLY A 275 13.89 -12.14 -10.73
N PHE A 276 13.33 -11.17 -9.99
CA PHE A 276 12.64 -10.01 -10.57
C PHE A 276 13.56 -9.13 -11.41
N ALA A 277 14.68 -8.67 -10.83
CA ALA A 277 15.69 -7.91 -11.57
C ALA A 277 16.29 -8.71 -12.74
N HIS A 278 16.40 -10.03 -12.60
CA HIS A 278 16.90 -10.91 -13.67
C HIS A 278 15.90 -11.02 -14.82
N ILE A 279 14.60 -11.16 -14.54
CA ILE A 279 13.55 -11.15 -15.58
C ILE A 279 13.63 -9.85 -16.37
N LEU A 280 13.60 -8.69 -15.69
CA LEU A 280 13.68 -7.38 -16.35
C LEU A 280 14.91 -7.25 -17.25
N ARG A 281 16.07 -7.72 -16.77
CA ARG A 281 17.30 -7.71 -17.56
C ARG A 281 17.22 -8.64 -18.77
N TYR A 282 16.76 -9.88 -18.59
CA TYR A 282 16.71 -10.86 -19.67
C TYR A 282 15.69 -10.50 -20.74
N THR A 283 14.52 -9.99 -20.35
CA THR A 283 13.47 -9.60 -21.30
C THR A 283 13.84 -8.32 -22.05
N HIS A 284 14.69 -7.46 -21.47
CA HIS A 284 15.28 -6.33 -22.19
C HIS A 284 16.37 -6.77 -23.19
N GLU A 285 17.30 -7.64 -22.77
CA GLU A 285 18.39 -8.14 -23.64
C GLU A 285 17.86 -9.06 -24.76
N HIS A 286 16.75 -9.76 -24.48
CA HIS A 286 16.08 -10.68 -25.39
C HIS A 286 14.59 -10.40 -25.40
N PRO A 287 14.16 -9.35 -26.15
CA PRO A 287 12.73 -9.12 -26.37
C PRO A 287 12.09 -10.40 -26.90
N ASN A 288 10.89 -10.70 -26.42
CA ASN A 288 10.10 -11.85 -26.84
C ASN A 288 10.69 -13.23 -26.47
N ILE A 289 11.48 -13.31 -25.39
CA ILE A 289 11.95 -14.59 -24.88
C ILE A 289 10.78 -15.52 -24.53
N GLU A 290 10.88 -16.78 -24.97
CA GLU A 290 9.90 -17.81 -24.63
C GLU A 290 9.95 -18.17 -23.14
N ARG A 291 8.78 -18.47 -22.57
CA ARG A 291 8.59 -18.71 -21.14
C ARG A 291 9.51 -19.79 -20.56
N ASN A 292 9.59 -20.98 -21.17
CA ASN A 292 10.43 -22.06 -20.66
C ASN A 292 11.91 -21.72 -20.80
N ALA A 293 12.31 -21.05 -21.88
CA ALA A 293 13.68 -20.56 -22.03
C ALA A 293 14.06 -19.60 -20.88
N LEU A 294 13.16 -18.68 -20.49
CA LEU A 294 13.38 -17.81 -19.33
C LEU A 294 13.48 -18.61 -18.02
N PHE A 295 12.62 -19.61 -17.82
CA PHE A 295 12.67 -20.46 -16.62
C PHE A 295 13.99 -21.21 -16.49
N GLU A 296 14.52 -21.77 -17.59
CA GLU A 296 15.84 -22.41 -17.60
C GLU A 296 16.95 -21.42 -17.25
N LYS A 297 16.91 -20.18 -17.76
CA LYS A 297 17.88 -19.14 -17.40
C LYS A 297 17.85 -18.84 -15.90
N LEU A 298 16.67 -18.65 -15.31
CA LEU A 298 16.54 -18.38 -13.88
C LEU A 298 17.03 -19.53 -13.01
N LYS A 299 16.71 -20.78 -13.37
CA LYS A 299 17.22 -21.97 -12.65
C LYS A 299 18.73 -22.12 -12.76
N ASN A 300 19.33 -21.78 -13.90
CA ASN A 300 20.78 -21.78 -14.05
C ASN A 300 21.48 -20.75 -13.13
N LEU A 301 20.84 -19.61 -12.86
CA LEU A 301 21.34 -18.61 -11.91
C LEU A 301 21.18 -19.05 -10.44
N TYR A 302 20.17 -19.86 -10.14
CA TYR A 302 19.93 -20.40 -8.81
C TYR A 302 19.56 -21.89 -8.87
N PRO A 303 20.56 -22.80 -8.94
CA PRO A 303 20.34 -24.23 -9.20
C PRO A 303 19.53 -24.99 -8.14
N GLN A 304 19.29 -24.38 -6.97
CA GLN A 304 18.40 -24.94 -5.94
C GLN A 304 16.93 -24.90 -6.35
N TRP A 305 16.56 -24.12 -7.37
CA TRP A 305 15.25 -24.21 -8.01
C TRP A 305 15.22 -25.40 -8.98
N THR A 306 14.82 -26.56 -8.47
CA THR A 306 14.76 -27.80 -9.24
C THR A 306 13.47 -27.96 -10.05
N THR A 307 12.44 -27.14 -9.80
CA THR A 307 11.16 -27.14 -10.52
C THR A 307 10.86 -25.75 -11.09
N ASN A 308 9.88 -25.67 -11.99
CA ASN A 308 9.43 -24.40 -12.55
C ASN A 308 8.54 -23.58 -11.60
N TYR A 309 8.29 -24.05 -10.37
CA TYR A 309 7.40 -23.39 -9.41
C TYR A 309 7.86 -21.98 -9.02
N ALA A 310 9.13 -21.81 -8.65
CA ALA A 310 9.64 -20.51 -8.25
C ALA A 310 9.79 -19.54 -9.45
N PRO A 311 10.37 -19.95 -10.60
CA PRO A 311 10.36 -19.13 -11.82
C PRO A 311 8.96 -18.70 -12.26
N SER A 312 7.96 -19.60 -12.20
CA SER A 312 6.58 -19.26 -12.57
C SER A 312 5.94 -18.27 -11.60
N ALA A 313 6.24 -18.37 -10.30
CA ALA A 313 5.78 -17.41 -9.30
C ALA A 313 6.37 -16.00 -9.53
N VAL A 314 7.68 -15.91 -9.82
CA VAL A 314 8.33 -14.63 -10.16
C VAL A 314 7.71 -14.02 -11.42
N LEU A 315 7.47 -14.83 -12.46
CA LEU A 315 6.82 -14.37 -13.68
C LEU A 315 5.40 -13.86 -13.42
N ALA A 316 4.61 -14.61 -12.64
CA ALA A 316 3.24 -14.25 -12.30
C ALA A 316 3.17 -12.92 -11.52
N TRP A 317 4.04 -12.74 -10.51
CA TRP A 317 4.18 -11.47 -9.80
C TRP A 317 4.63 -10.33 -10.72
N SER A 318 5.59 -10.59 -11.60
CA SER A 318 6.08 -9.56 -12.54
C SER A 318 4.95 -9.05 -13.45
N LYS A 319 4.04 -9.93 -13.86
CA LYS A 319 2.81 -9.53 -14.57
C LYS A 319 1.86 -8.73 -13.67
N GLY A 320 1.59 -9.21 -12.45
CA GLY A 320 0.71 -8.53 -11.50
C GLY A 320 1.16 -7.10 -11.20
N LEU A 321 2.48 -6.89 -11.06
CA LEU A 321 3.11 -5.59 -10.81
C LEU A 321 3.25 -4.71 -12.05
N GLY A 322 2.83 -5.18 -13.23
CA GLY A 322 2.99 -4.43 -14.48
C GLY A 322 4.44 -4.26 -14.93
N LEU A 323 5.35 -5.16 -14.53
CA LEU A 323 6.76 -5.14 -14.95
C LEU A 323 6.96 -5.72 -16.35
N ILE A 324 6.08 -6.63 -16.73
CA ILE A 324 6.10 -7.34 -18.00
C ILE A 324 4.66 -7.60 -18.46
N ASN A 325 4.48 -7.71 -19.77
CA ASN A 325 3.27 -8.18 -20.43
C ASN A 325 3.53 -9.54 -21.11
N ASP A 326 2.48 -10.31 -21.34
CA ASP A 326 2.53 -11.55 -22.14
C ASP A 326 1.72 -11.33 -23.40
N ASN A 327 2.33 -11.57 -24.55
CA ASN A 327 1.68 -11.55 -25.85
C ASN A 327 1.95 -12.89 -26.54
N GLU A 328 0.92 -13.73 -26.66
CA GLU A 328 0.99 -15.04 -27.33
C GLU A 328 2.13 -15.97 -26.82
N GLY A 329 2.52 -15.85 -25.54
CA GLY A 329 3.60 -16.65 -24.93
C GLY A 329 4.97 -15.97 -24.92
N GLU A 330 5.10 -14.81 -25.56
CA GLU A 330 6.28 -13.95 -25.55
C GLU A 330 6.19 -12.94 -24.40
N ILE A 331 7.32 -12.72 -23.70
CA ILE A 331 7.38 -11.81 -22.55
C ILE A 331 7.97 -10.47 -22.98
N ILE A 332 7.20 -9.39 -22.76
CA ILE A 332 7.55 -8.02 -23.16
C ILE A 332 7.74 -7.17 -21.90
N PRO A 333 8.91 -6.51 -21.68
CA PRO A 333 9.10 -5.66 -20.51
C PRO A 333 8.29 -4.36 -20.60
N ASP A 334 7.83 -3.87 -19.45
CA ASP A 334 7.27 -2.52 -19.36
C ASP A 334 8.38 -1.47 -19.59
N PRO A 335 8.20 -0.51 -20.52
CA PRO A 335 9.21 0.49 -20.83
C PRO A 335 9.69 1.31 -19.64
N LEU A 336 8.82 1.63 -18.66
CA LEU A 336 9.16 2.47 -17.51
C LEU A 336 10.13 1.75 -16.56
N TRP A 337 10.03 0.43 -16.44
CA TRP A 337 10.90 -0.38 -15.59
C TRP A 337 12.13 -0.91 -16.33
N SER A 338 12.09 -0.96 -17.66
CA SER A 338 13.18 -1.45 -18.51
C SER A 338 14.48 -0.63 -18.42
N ILE A 339 14.38 0.66 -18.09
CA ILE A 339 15.51 1.61 -18.03
C ILE A 339 16.33 1.47 -16.73
N LEU A 340 15.73 0.93 -15.67
CA LEU A 340 16.34 0.87 -14.33
C LEU A 340 17.40 -0.21 -14.16
N ALA A 341 17.50 -1.16 -15.10
CA ALA A 341 18.51 -2.22 -15.06
C ALA A 341 19.93 -1.75 -15.46
N PHE A 342 20.09 -0.47 -15.87
CA PHE A 342 21.26 -0.01 -16.62
C PHE A 342 22.07 1.14 -16.01
N ARG A 343 22.10 1.30 -14.69
CA ARG A 343 23.21 2.05 -14.06
C ARG A 343 24.20 1.06 -13.46
N PRO A 344 25.30 0.71 -14.17
CA PRO A 344 26.40 0.01 -13.52
C PRO A 344 26.85 0.85 -12.33
N SER A 345 26.91 0.24 -11.15
CA SER A 345 27.52 0.85 -9.98
C SER A 345 28.81 1.50 -10.43
N ARG A 346 28.93 2.83 -10.27
CA ARG A 346 30.16 3.54 -10.63
C ARG A 346 31.29 2.80 -9.93
N ARG A 347 32.07 2.02 -10.70
CA ARG A 347 33.37 1.56 -10.23
C ARG A 347 34.07 2.85 -9.83
N ILE A 348 34.42 2.93 -8.55
CA ILE A 348 35.39 3.92 -8.06
C ILE A 348 36.56 3.80 -9.02
N ALA A 349 36.71 4.78 -9.91
CA ALA A 349 37.83 4.83 -10.81
C ALA A 349 39.05 4.86 -9.90
N ARG A 350 39.83 3.77 -9.92
CA ARG A 350 41.16 3.78 -9.35
C ARG A 350 41.92 4.84 -10.13
N THR A 351 42.01 6.04 -9.58
CA THR A 351 42.97 7.04 -9.99
C THR A 351 44.34 6.50 -9.61
N SER A 352 44.92 5.68 -10.49
CA SER A 352 46.36 5.54 -10.53
C SER A 352 46.92 6.92 -10.91
N PRO A 353 47.76 7.54 -10.09
CA PRO A 353 48.34 8.83 -10.44
C PRO A 353 49.28 8.65 -11.64
N PRO A 354 49.38 9.64 -12.52
CA PRO A 354 50.29 9.56 -13.66
C PRO A 354 51.74 9.52 -13.16
N PHE A 355 52.52 8.60 -13.74
CA PHE A 355 53.97 8.58 -13.60
C PHE A 355 54.54 9.91 -14.09
N ASP A 356 55.02 10.72 -13.15
CA ASP A 356 55.80 11.91 -13.44
C ASP A 356 57.18 11.47 -13.93
N THR A 357 57.42 11.68 -15.22
CA THR A 357 58.74 11.61 -15.82
C THR A 357 59.26 13.04 -15.94
N ARG A 358 60.05 13.47 -14.96
CA ARG A 358 61.35 14.18 -15.11
C ARG A 358 61.74 14.96 -13.85
N GLN A 359 62.91 14.58 -13.33
CA GLN A 359 64.03 15.41 -12.83
C GLN A 359 64.49 15.00 -11.43
N ASN A 360 65.58 14.24 -11.36
CA ASN A 360 66.91 14.80 -11.07
C ASN A 360 67.91 13.71 -10.73
N ARG A 361 69.04 13.70 -11.45
CA ARG A 361 70.42 13.72 -10.94
C ARG A 361 71.39 13.24 -12.04
N ARG A 362 71.97 14.17 -12.78
CA ARG A 362 73.29 14.75 -12.50
C ARG A 362 73.56 15.93 -13.42
#